data_AF-A0A0B4RF17-F1
#
_entry.id   AF-A0A0B4RF17-F1
#
_cell.length_a   1.000
_cell.length_b   1.000
_cell.length_c   1.000
_cell.angle_alpha   90.00
_cell.angle_beta   90.00
_cell.angle_gamma   90.00
#
_symmetry.space_group_name_H-M   'P 1'
#
loop_
_entity.id
_entity.type
_entity.pdbx_description
1 polymer ?
#
loop_
_entity_poly.entity_id
_entity_poly.type
_entity_poly.pdbx_seq_one_letter_code
_entity_poly.pdbx_strand_id
1 'polypeptide(L)'
;MMKDVWVIKYGDHTIRIVNTWTNKKLYVDGVLQDEQVGLNLTSRLFGKVKNKDNEYEEIKVSIGSCFCGVECRIFVGEELIYTTKQQMG
;
A
#
# COMPACT_ATOMS: atom_id res chain seq x y z
N MET A 1 -0.62 -15.75 13.65
CA MET A 1 -1.12 -15.42 12.28
C MET A 1 -0.12 -14.46 11.64
N MET A 2 0.25 -14.68 10.39
CA MET A 2 1.16 -13.77 9.67
C MET A 2 0.43 -12.47 9.37
N LYS A 3 1.08 -11.35 9.69
CA LYS A 3 0.58 -10.00 9.46
C LYS A 3 1.76 -9.13 9.07
N ASP A 4 1.69 -8.55 7.89
CA ASP A 4 2.61 -7.51 7.46
C ASP A 4 1.95 -6.14 7.65
N VAL A 5 2.75 -5.18 8.08
CA VAL A 5 2.34 -3.79 8.18
C VAL A 5 3.43 -2.94 7.56
N TRP A 6 3.05 -2.15 6.57
CA TRP A 6 3.93 -1.16 5.95
C TRP A 6 3.42 0.23 6.27
N VAL A 7 4.30 1.10 6.77
CA VAL A 7 3.99 2.48 7.16
C VAL A 7 4.98 3.39 6.47
N ILE A 8 4.49 4.22 5.54
CA ILE A 8 5.30 5.09 4.69
C ILE A 8 4.83 6.54 4.88
N LYS A 9 5.78 7.47 4.85
CA LYS A 9 5.50 8.91 4.85
C LYS A 9 5.41 9.44 3.42
N TYR A 10 4.43 10.29 3.16
CA TYR A 10 4.28 11.03 1.92
C TYR A 10 3.97 12.49 2.26
N GLY A 11 4.99 13.37 2.20
CA GLY A 11 4.92 14.67 2.83
C GLY A 11 4.59 14.56 4.33
N ASP A 12 3.55 15.27 4.77
CA ASP A 12 3.07 15.21 6.15
C ASP A 12 2.12 14.03 6.43
N HIS A 13 1.70 13.32 5.37
CA HIS A 13 0.73 12.24 5.46
C HIS A 13 1.37 10.89 5.78
N THR A 14 0.60 10.03 6.44
CA THR A 14 0.99 8.66 6.77
C THR A 14 0.14 7.68 5.99
N ILE A 15 0.77 6.95 5.07
CA ILE A 15 0.15 5.86 4.30
C ILE A 15 0.46 4.55 5.02
N ARG A 16 -0.57 3.83 5.44
CA ARG A 16 -0.43 2.56 6.18
C ARG A 16 -1.18 1.44 5.51
N ILE A 17 -0.46 0.39 5.14
CA ILE A 17 -1.00 -0.83 4.56
C ILE A 17 -0.97 -1.92 5.63
N VAL A 18 -2.07 -2.64 5.78
CA VAL A 18 -2.15 -3.86 6.60
C VAL A 18 -2.45 -5.02 5.69
N ASN A 19 -1.57 -6.02 5.68
CA ASN A 19 -1.80 -7.28 5.00
C ASN A 19 -1.94 -8.39 6.04
N THR A 20 -3.10 -9.03 6.04
CA THR A 20 -3.36 -10.29 6.73
C THR A 20 -3.80 -11.32 5.71
N TRP A 21 -3.75 -12.59 6.11
CA TRP A 21 -4.17 -13.71 5.26
C TRP A 21 -5.56 -13.48 4.62
N THR A 22 -6.52 -12.95 5.37
CA THR A 22 -7.91 -12.75 4.93
C THR A 22 -8.30 -11.30 4.67
N ASN A 23 -7.44 -10.33 4.95
CA ASN A 23 -7.83 -8.92 4.87
C ASN A 23 -6.63 -8.01 4.54
N LYS A 24 -6.79 -7.17 3.52
CA LYS A 24 -5.82 -6.17 3.09
C LYS A 24 -6.48 -4.80 3.23
N LYS A 25 -5.83 -3.85 3.88
CA LYS A 25 -6.40 -2.51 4.14
C LYS A 25 -5.42 -1.40 3.83
N LEU A 26 -5.92 -0.30 3.28
CA LEU A 26 -5.20 0.94 3.05
C LEU A 26 -5.77 2.03 3.96
N TYR A 27 -4.88 2.67 4.71
CA TYR A 27 -5.19 3.83 5.53
C TYR A 27 -4.34 5.02 5.14
N VAL A 28 -4.93 6.22 5.17
CA VAL A 28 -4.21 7.50 5.08
C VAL A 28 -4.59 8.32 6.31
N ASP A 29 -3.58 8.73 7.09
CA ASP A 29 -3.76 9.45 8.36
C ASP A 29 -4.75 8.78 9.32
N GLY A 30 -4.71 7.45 9.35
CA GLY A 30 -5.59 6.64 10.19
C GLY A 30 -7.00 6.40 9.62
N VAL A 31 -7.39 7.09 8.54
CA VAL A 31 -8.68 6.89 7.86
C VAL A 31 -8.58 5.72 6.89
N LEU A 32 -9.49 4.74 7.01
CA LEU A 32 -9.60 3.62 6.07
C LEU A 32 -10.09 4.15 4.72
N GLN A 33 -9.33 3.93 3.66
CA GLN A 33 -9.72 4.35 2.32
C GLN A 33 -10.17 3.19 1.44
N ASP A 34 -9.61 1.99 1.63
CA ASP A 34 -10.00 0.79 0.89
C ASP A 34 -9.65 -0.49 1.65
N GLU A 35 -10.40 -1.54 1.37
CA GLU A 35 -10.18 -2.88 1.92
C GLU A 35 -10.55 -3.99 0.93
N GLN A 36 -9.77 -5.06 0.98
CA GLN A 36 -10.07 -6.30 0.26
C GLN A 36 -10.10 -7.47 1.23
N VAL A 37 -11.25 -8.13 1.32
CA VAL A 37 -11.49 -9.29 2.18
C VAL A 37 -11.41 -10.58 1.35
N GLY A 38 -10.89 -11.64 1.95
CA GLY A 38 -10.80 -12.97 1.35
C GLY A 38 -9.37 -13.45 1.10
N LEU A 39 -9.28 -14.67 0.58
CA LEU A 39 -8.02 -15.35 0.27
C LEU A 39 -7.60 -15.05 -1.16
N ASN A 40 -6.97 -13.90 -1.36
CA ASN A 40 -6.47 -13.50 -2.67
C ASN A 40 -4.94 -13.63 -2.70
N LEU A 41 -4.42 -14.32 -3.73
CA LEU A 41 -2.97 -14.43 -3.98
C LEU A 41 -2.34 -13.09 -4.35
N THR A 42 -3.14 -12.23 -5.00
CA THR A 42 -2.81 -10.85 -5.32
C THR A 42 -3.96 -9.95 -4.90
N SER A 43 -3.65 -8.71 -4.56
CA SER A 43 -4.63 -7.73 -4.10
C SER A 43 -4.23 -6.35 -4.58
N ARG A 44 -5.23 -5.52 -4.90
CA ARG A 44 -5.04 -4.11 -5.23
C ARG A 44 -5.89 -3.29 -4.28
N LEU A 45 -5.30 -2.24 -3.73
CA LEU A 45 -6.00 -1.26 -2.91
C LEU A 45 -5.82 0.12 -3.53
N PHE A 46 -6.85 0.94 -3.47
CA PHE A 46 -6.87 2.28 -4.06
C PHE A 46 -7.19 3.33 -3.01
N GLY A 47 -6.60 4.51 -3.14
CA GLY A 47 -6.82 5.60 -2.21
C GLY A 47 -6.47 6.93 -2.83
N LYS A 48 -6.49 7.99 -2.01
CA LYS A 48 -6.02 9.31 -2.38
C LYS A 48 -5.31 9.97 -1.21
N VAL A 49 -4.24 10.69 -1.49
CA VAL A 49 -3.50 11.50 -0.50
C VAL A 49 -3.32 12.90 -1.06
N LYS A 50 -3.20 13.89 -0.18
CA LYS A 50 -2.90 15.25 -0.62
C LYS A 50 -1.40 15.42 -0.81
N ASN A 51 -1.02 16.14 -1.86
CA ASN A 51 0.35 16.60 -2.05
C ASN A 51 0.60 17.91 -1.27
N LYS A 52 1.82 18.43 -1.38
CA LYS A 52 2.24 19.70 -0.76
C LYS A 52 1.41 20.91 -1.23
N ASP A 53 0.80 20.83 -2.40
CA ASP A 53 -0.03 21.87 -3.01
C ASP A 53 -1.53 21.68 -2.66
N ASN A 54 -1.83 20.75 -1.73
CA ASN A 54 -3.17 20.41 -1.24
C ASN A 54 -4.10 19.81 -2.32
N GLU A 55 -3.53 19.33 -3.43
CA GLU A 55 -4.21 18.60 -4.49
C GLU A 55 -4.20 17.10 -4.20
N TYR A 56 -5.23 16.38 -4.65
CA TYR A 56 -5.32 14.93 -4.45
C TYR A 56 -4.56 14.15 -5.52
N GLU A 57 -3.71 13.24 -5.08
CA GLU A 57 -3.05 12.24 -5.91
C GLU A 57 -3.57 10.85 -5.58
N GLU A 58 -3.66 9.99 -6.58
CA GLU A 58 -4.14 8.63 -6.42
C GLU A 58 -3.08 7.75 -5.77
N ILE A 59 -3.48 6.96 -4.77
CA ILE A 59 -2.66 5.87 -4.24
C ILE A 59 -3.08 4.58 -4.93
N LYS A 60 -2.11 3.81 -5.41
CA LYS A 60 -2.31 2.43 -5.84
C LYS A 60 -1.36 1.52 -5.09
N VAL A 61 -1.91 0.57 -4.34
CA VAL A 61 -1.14 -0.49 -3.68
C VAL A 61 -1.32 -1.79 -4.46
N SER A 62 -0.23 -2.47 -4.76
CA SER A 62 -0.24 -3.84 -5.28
C SER A 62 0.43 -4.77 -4.28
N ILE A 63 -0.31 -5.75 -3.79
CA ILE A 63 0.17 -6.79 -2.88
C ILE A 63 0.11 -8.11 -3.64
N GLY A 64 1.18 -8.89 -3.60
CA GLY A 64 1.22 -10.20 -4.23
C GLY A 64 2.13 -11.14 -3.47
N SER A 65 1.90 -12.44 -3.58
CA SER A 65 2.85 -13.45 -3.09
C SER A 65 3.67 -14.00 -4.25
N CYS A 66 4.98 -14.08 -4.07
CA CYS A 66 5.88 -14.78 -5.01
C CYS A 66 6.70 -15.84 -4.27
N PHE A 67 7.50 -16.62 -5.00
CA PHE A 67 8.34 -17.69 -4.44
C PHE A 67 9.26 -17.24 -3.29
N CYS A 68 9.60 -15.96 -3.20
CA CYS A 68 10.51 -15.41 -2.18
C CYS A 68 9.81 -14.65 -1.05
N GLY A 69 8.47 -14.65 -0.98
CA GLY A 69 7.71 -13.97 0.07
C GLY A 69 6.65 -12.99 -0.45
N VAL A 70 6.09 -12.20 0.48
CA VAL A 70 5.06 -11.18 0.17
C VAL A 70 5.71 -9.93 -0.41
N GLU A 71 5.21 -9.52 -1.56
CA GLU A 71 5.58 -8.30 -2.24
C GLU A 71 4.52 -7.21 -2.04
N CYS A 72 4.94 -6.02 -1.62
CA CYS A 72 4.09 -4.83 -1.56
C CYS A 72 4.75 -3.72 -2.39
N ARG A 73 3.96 -3.11 -3.28
CA ARG A 73 4.35 -1.93 -4.06
C ARG A 73 3.32 -0.83 -3.84
N ILE A 74 3.77 0.39 -3.58
CA ILE A 74 2.92 1.54 -3.34
C ILE A 74 3.30 2.61 -4.35
N PHE A 75 2.30 3.05 -5.12
CA PHE A 75 2.42 4.17 -6.04
C PHE A 75 1.60 5.34 -5.53
N VAL A 76 2.10 6.55 -5.73
CA VAL A 76 1.33 7.80 -5.62
C VAL A 76 1.41 8.50 -6.97
N GLY A 77 0.27 8.77 -7.59
CA GLY A 77 0.21 9.11 -9.01
C GLY A 77 0.86 8.01 -9.86
N GLU A 78 1.85 8.39 -10.65
CA GLU A 78 2.63 7.48 -11.50
C GLU A 78 3.96 7.04 -10.86
N GLU A 79 4.30 7.55 -9.67
CA GLU A 79 5.59 7.31 -9.01
C GLU A 79 5.54 6.12 -8.06
N LEU A 80 6.51 5.21 -8.17
CA LEU A 80 6.71 4.11 -7.22
C LEU A 80 7.49 4.62 -6.00
N ILE A 81 6.79 4.86 -4.89
CA ILE A 81 7.40 5.41 -3.68
C ILE A 81 7.88 4.33 -2.70
N TYR A 82 7.42 3.08 -2.86
CA TYR A 82 7.81 1.97 -1.99
C TYR A 82 7.69 0.62 -2.69
N THR A 83 8.67 -0.25 -2.44
CA THR A 83 8.65 -1.67 -2.81
C THR A 83 9.36 -2.51 -1.75
N THR A 84 8.84 -3.69 -1.42
CA THR A 84 9.55 -4.66 -0.56
C THR A 84 10.65 -5.41 -1.31
N LYS A 85 10.62 -5.45 -2.65
CA LYS A 85 11.76 -5.96 -3.44
C LYS A 85 12.88 -4.94 -3.46
N GLN A 86 14.11 -5.39 -3.19
CA GLN A 86 15.32 -4.62 -3.51
C GLN A 86 15.31 -4.31 -5.01
N GLN A 87 15.39 -3.02 -5.35
CA GLN A 87 15.69 -2.63 -6.72
C GLN A 87 17.14 -3.05 -6.99
N MET A 88 17.33 -4.08 -7.79
CA MET A 88 18.64 -4.38 -8.36
C MET A 88 18.86 -3.34 -9.47
N GLY A 89 19.84 -2.47 -9.25
CA GLY A 89 20.27 -1.46 -10.22
C GLY A 89 20.96 -2.07 -11.44
#